data_AF-A0A359E7B1-F1
#
_entry.id   AF-A0A359E7B1-F1
#
_cell.length_a   1.000
_cell.length_b   1.000
_cell.length_c   1.000
_cell.angle_alpha   90.00
_cell.angle_beta   90.00
_cell.angle_gamma   90.00
#
_symmetry.space_group_name_H-M   'P 1'
#
loop_
_entity.id
_entity.type
_entity.pdbx_description
1 polymer ?
#
loop_
_entity_poly.entity_id
_entity_poly.type
_entity_poly.pdbx_seq_one_letter_code
_entity_poly.pdbx_strand_id
1 'polypeptide(L)'
;TMVYGGLVNKKIVAKLQALGANAVGLSGADLNIIPAKKRNPEPIDFGWVGDVEKVNTQWISEFLNGDVIPVLAPLTHDGSGHMLNTNADTIASKIASALSEDFETELMFCFEQSGVMNEDKLITELNLLLYRHLKGTGIVTEGMIPKLDLGFAALTNGVKKVSVRSFKEVYKPKSGTTLVS
;
A
#
# COMPACT_ATOMS: atom_id res chain seq x y z
N THR A 1 -17.54 3.16 0.87
CA THR A 1 -17.44 1.91 1.66
C THR A 1 -17.96 0.71 0.89
N MET A 2 -19.23 0.67 0.46
CA MET A 2 -19.83 -0.47 -0.26
C MET A 2 -19.11 -0.85 -1.58
N VAL A 3 -18.62 0.14 -2.34
CA VAL A 3 -17.87 -0.13 -3.58
C VAL A 3 -16.53 -0.81 -3.27
N TYR A 4 -15.74 -0.28 -2.34
CA TYR A 4 -14.42 -0.84 -2.03
C TYR A 4 -14.50 -2.16 -1.28
N GLY A 5 -15.17 -2.20 -0.12
CA GLY A 5 -15.26 -3.40 0.73
C GLY A 5 -16.23 -4.47 0.21
N GLY A 6 -17.25 -4.06 -0.55
CA GLY A 6 -18.20 -4.98 -1.17
C GLY A 6 -17.78 -5.36 -2.59
N LEU A 7 -18.01 -4.48 -3.56
CA LEU A 7 -17.89 -4.84 -4.98
C LEU A 7 -16.44 -5.14 -5.42
N VAL A 8 -15.50 -4.22 -5.19
CA VAL A 8 -14.13 -4.31 -5.70
C VAL A 8 -13.36 -5.41 -4.96
N ASN A 9 -13.38 -5.39 -3.62
CA ASN A 9 -12.71 -6.39 -2.80
C ASN A 9 -13.21 -7.81 -3.12
N LYS A 10 -14.53 -8.03 -3.16
CA LYS A 10 -15.06 -9.37 -3.42
C LYS A 10 -14.87 -9.82 -4.88
N LYS A 11 -14.79 -8.90 -5.85
CA LYS A 11 -14.37 -9.25 -7.22
C LYS A 11 -12.95 -9.79 -7.29
N ILE A 12 -12.02 -9.24 -6.49
CA ILE A 12 -10.64 -9.75 -6.42
C ILE A 12 -10.63 -11.14 -5.78
N VAL A 13 -11.31 -11.30 -4.64
CA VAL A 13 -11.44 -12.59 -3.95
C VAL A 13 -12.04 -13.66 -4.88
N ALA A 14 -13.14 -13.37 -5.56
CA ALA A 14 -13.77 -14.31 -6.49
C ALA A 14 -12.83 -14.74 -7.63
N LYS A 15 -12.00 -13.82 -8.15
CA LYS A 15 -10.99 -14.15 -9.16
C LYS A 15 -9.88 -15.04 -8.61
N LEU A 16 -9.41 -14.78 -7.39
CA LEU A 16 -8.40 -15.64 -6.73
C LEU A 16 -8.95 -17.06 -6.50
N GLN A 17 -10.20 -17.17 -6.03
CA GLN A 17 -10.87 -18.45 -5.84
C GLN A 17 -11.04 -19.21 -7.16
N ALA A 18 -11.37 -18.53 -8.26
CA ALA A 18 -11.44 -19.14 -9.59
C ALA A 18 -10.08 -19.68 -10.09
N LEU A 19 -8.96 -19.20 -9.53
CA LEU A 19 -7.60 -19.67 -9.81
C LEU A 19 -7.13 -20.75 -8.82
N GLY A 20 -8.00 -21.23 -7.92
CA GLY A 20 -7.64 -22.19 -6.88
C GLY A 20 -6.77 -21.61 -5.76
N ALA A 21 -6.65 -20.28 -5.68
CA ALA A 21 -5.92 -19.59 -4.63
C ALA A 21 -6.89 -19.14 -3.54
N ASN A 22 -6.80 -19.76 -2.36
CA ASN A 22 -7.70 -19.43 -1.27
C ASN A 22 -7.46 -18.00 -0.78
N ALA A 23 -8.51 -17.19 -0.71
CA ALA A 23 -8.41 -15.78 -0.37
C ALA A 23 -9.56 -15.31 0.52
N VAL A 24 -9.26 -14.38 1.41
CA VAL A 24 -10.25 -13.73 2.30
C VAL A 24 -10.26 -12.23 2.07
N GLY A 25 -11.45 -11.68 1.85
CA GLY A 25 -11.64 -10.24 1.63
C GLY A 25 -11.96 -9.52 2.92
N LEU A 26 -11.08 -8.60 3.34
CA LEU A 26 -11.12 -7.91 4.62
C LEU A 26 -11.09 -6.38 4.44
N SER A 27 -11.36 -5.68 5.52
CA SER A 27 -11.11 -4.26 5.76
C SER A 27 -10.33 -4.12 7.07
N GLY A 28 -9.89 -2.91 7.39
CA GLY A 28 -9.25 -2.62 8.67
C GLY A 28 -10.13 -2.84 9.89
N ALA A 29 -11.45 -2.84 9.74
CA ALA A 29 -12.40 -3.11 10.82
C ALA A 29 -12.49 -4.61 11.17
N ASP A 30 -12.31 -5.48 10.18
CA ASP A 30 -12.33 -6.92 10.39
C ASP A 30 -11.18 -7.30 11.33
N LEU A 31 -11.49 -8.00 12.42
CA LEU A 31 -10.52 -8.44 13.44
C LEU A 31 -9.66 -7.31 14.03
N ASN A 32 -10.11 -6.04 13.93
CA ASN A 32 -9.35 -4.87 14.38
C ASN A 32 -7.94 -4.80 13.76
N ILE A 33 -7.83 -5.11 12.46
CA ILE A 33 -6.54 -5.17 11.76
C ILE A 33 -5.91 -3.78 11.61
N ILE A 34 -6.71 -2.74 11.32
CA ILE A 34 -6.21 -1.38 11.07
C ILE A 34 -7.09 -0.34 11.81
N PRO A 35 -6.91 -0.17 13.12
CA PRO A 35 -7.46 0.97 13.82
C PRO A 35 -6.83 2.28 13.33
N ALA A 36 -7.67 3.31 13.21
CA ALA A 36 -7.27 4.62 12.71
C ALA A 36 -7.96 5.72 13.51
N LYS A 37 -7.34 6.90 13.54
CA LYS A 37 -8.00 8.11 14.04
C LYS A 37 -8.59 8.88 12.88
N LYS A 38 -9.78 9.46 13.08
CA LYS A 38 -10.31 10.44 12.14
C LYS A 38 -9.32 11.60 12.03
N ARG A 39 -8.93 11.93 10.80
CA ARG A 39 -7.99 13.01 10.50
C ARG A 39 -8.52 14.33 11.06
N ASN A 40 -7.62 15.15 11.60
CA ASN A 40 -7.97 16.47 12.12
C ASN A 40 -8.64 17.31 10.99
N PRO A 41 -9.81 17.92 11.24
CA PRO A 41 -10.47 18.77 10.24
C PRO A 41 -9.73 20.10 9.97
N GLU A 42 -8.68 20.42 10.72
CA GLU A 42 -7.85 21.60 10.47
C GLU A 42 -6.53 21.24 9.77
N PRO A 43 -6.12 22.02 8.75
CA PRO A 43 -6.78 23.21 8.19
C PRO A 43 -7.89 22.91 7.16
N ILE A 44 -8.05 21.65 6.73
CA ILE A 44 -9.02 21.21 5.72
C ILE A 44 -9.77 19.99 6.25
N ASP A 45 -11.11 20.05 6.25
CA ASP A 45 -11.94 18.91 6.65
C ASP A 45 -12.10 17.94 5.48
N PHE A 46 -11.43 16.80 5.58
CA PHE A 46 -11.52 15.70 4.62
C PHE A 46 -12.71 14.76 4.89
N GLY A 47 -13.56 15.07 5.86
CA GLY A 47 -14.70 14.26 6.26
C GLY A 47 -14.26 12.98 6.97
N TRP A 48 -14.79 11.83 6.54
CA TRP A 48 -14.52 10.52 7.15
C TRP A 48 -13.21 9.92 6.62
N VAL A 49 -12.09 10.62 6.79
CA VAL A 49 -10.75 10.14 6.45
C VAL A 49 -10.00 9.73 7.70
N GLY A 50 -9.30 8.59 7.63
CA GLY A 50 -8.58 8.01 8.76
C GLY A 50 -7.07 8.01 8.56
N ASP A 51 -6.34 8.36 9.62
CA ASP A 51 -4.90 8.20 9.76
C ASP A 51 -4.59 6.92 10.54
N VAL A 52 -3.82 6.02 9.92
CA VAL A 52 -3.48 4.71 10.49
C VAL A 52 -2.59 4.89 11.72
N GLU A 53 -3.04 4.37 12.87
CA GLU A 53 -2.26 4.43 14.11
C GLU A 53 -1.30 3.25 14.23
N LYS A 54 -1.84 2.04 14.04
CA LYS A 54 -1.11 0.78 14.12
C LYS A 54 -1.76 -0.26 13.20
N VAL A 55 -0.98 -1.27 12.83
CA VAL A 55 -1.49 -2.46 12.15
C VAL A 55 -1.37 -3.63 13.13
N ASN A 56 -2.47 -4.33 13.36
CA ASN A 56 -2.44 -5.60 14.07
C ASN A 56 -2.11 -6.72 13.08
N THR A 57 -0.86 -7.16 13.08
CA THR A 57 -0.35 -8.15 12.11
C THR A 57 -0.78 -9.57 12.44
N GLN A 58 -1.14 -9.88 13.70
CA GLN A 58 -1.41 -11.25 14.16
C GLN A 58 -2.29 -12.04 13.18
N TRP A 59 -3.47 -11.50 12.85
CA TRP A 59 -4.42 -12.18 11.97
C TRP A 59 -3.95 -12.23 10.52
N ILE A 60 -3.23 -11.21 10.05
CA ILE A 60 -2.63 -11.25 8.70
C ILE A 60 -1.60 -12.40 8.65
N SER A 61 -0.73 -12.51 9.65
CA SER A 61 0.26 -13.57 9.78
C SER A 61 -0.39 -14.96 9.87
N GLU A 62 -1.47 -15.11 10.62
CA GLU A 62 -2.22 -16.37 10.70
C GLU A 62 -2.81 -16.79 9.34
N PHE A 63 -3.38 -15.86 8.59
CA PHE A 63 -3.86 -16.16 7.23
C PHE A 63 -2.72 -16.58 6.30
N LEU A 64 -1.60 -15.84 6.32
CA LEU A 64 -0.44 -16.16 5.48
C LEU A 64 0.14 -17.55 5.82
N ASN A 65 0.27 -17.88 7.10
CA ASN A 65 0.74 -19.19 7.56
C ASN A 65 -0.23 -20.34 7.22
N GLY A 66 -1.50 -20.03 6.98
CA GLY A 66 -2.53 -20.98 6.56
C GLY A 66 -2.74 -21.06 5.05
N ASP A 67 -1.82 -20.55 4.24
CA ASP A 67 -1.93 -20.46 2.77
C ASP A 67 -3.19 -19.72 2.29
N VAL A 68 -3.65 -18.73 3.06
CA VAL A 68 -4.78 -17.86 2.72
C VAL A 68 -4.28 -16.48 2.34
N ILE A 69 -4.68 -16.00 1.16
CA ILE A 69 -4.33 -14.66 0.64
C ILE A 69 -5.28 -13.61 1.24
N PRO A 70 -4.78 -12.67 2.07
CA PRO A 70 -5.59 -11.57 2.57
C PRO A 70 -5.73 -10.48 1.51
N VAL A 71 -6.97 -10.09 1.20
CA VAL A 71 -7.28 -8.98 0.29
C VAL A 71 -7.90 -7.86 1.11
N LEU A 72 -7.13 -6.81 1.41
CA LEU A 72 -7.59 -5.69 2.23
C LEU A 72 -8.16 -4.54 1.39
N ALA A 73 -9.39 -4.14 1.69
CA ALA A 73 -9.99 -2.91 1.19
C ALA A 73 -9.42 -1.70 1.96
N PRO A 74 -9.27 -0.52 1.32
CA PRO A 74 -8.70 0.68 1.94
C PRO A 74 -9.70 1.40 2.86
N LEU A 75 -10.21 0.68 3.85
CA LEU A 75 -11.20 1.13 4.82
C LEU A 75 -10.69 0.76 6.21
N THR A 76 -10.75 1.69 7.15
CA THR A 76 -10.32 1.53 8.55
C THR A 76 -11.47 1.88 9.49
N HIS A 77 -11.23 1.88 10.80
CA HIS A 77 -12.25 2.23 11.79
C HIS A 77 -11.68 3.01 12.96
N ASP A 78 -12.54 3.78 13.64
CA ASP A 78 -12.18 4.65 14.77
C ASP A 78 -12.30 4.00 16.16
N GLY A 79 -12.58 2.69 16.20
CA GLY A 79 -12.89 1.96 17.44
C GLY A 79 -14.23 2.30 18.11
N SER A 80 -14.95 3.30 17.59
CA SER A 80 -16.27 3.76 18.08
C SER A 80 -17.41 3.32 17.16
N GLY A 81 -17.13 2.42 16.21
CA GLY A 81 -18.11 1.87 15.27
C GLY A 81 -18.24 2.63 13.95
N HIS A 82 -17.40 3.65 13.70
CA HIS A 82 -17.41 4.36 12.44
C HIS A 82 -16.33 3.87 11.48
N MET A 83 -16.68 3.82 10.20
CA MET A 83 -15.76 3.50 9.12
C MET A 83 -15.06 4.76 8.62
N LEU A 84 -13.77 4.65 8.32
CA LEU A 84 -12.93 5.71 7.79
C LEU A 84 -12.36 5.30 6.44
N ASN A 85 -12.28 6.25 5.51
CA ASN A 85 -11.57 6.09 4.26
C ASN A 85 -10.10 6.40 4.47
N THR A 86 -9.21 5.56 3.99
CA THR A 86 -7.76 5.74 4.15
C THR A 86 -7.08 5.50 2.82
N ASN A 87 -6.01 6.24 2.57
CA ASN A 87 -5.24 6.05 1.34
C ASN A 87 -4.68 4.61 1.26
N ALA A 88 -4.87 3.95 0.12
CA ALA A 88 -4.47 2.56 -0.09
C ALA A 88 -2.95 2.36 -0.04
N ASP A 89 -2.16 3.33 -0.55
CA ASP A 89 -0.70 3.28 -0.46
C ASP A 89 -0.23 3.38 0.99
N THR A 90 -0.90 4.22 1.80
CA THR A 90 -0.62 4.32 3.24
C THR A 90 -0.90 3.01 3.95
N ILE A 91 -2.04 2.37 3.67
CA ILE A 91 -2.36 1.05 4.25
C ILE A 91 -1.32 0.01 3.84
N ALA A 92 -1.00 -0.08 2.54
CA ALA A 92 -0.04 -1.06 2.04
C ALA A 92 1.35 -0.85 2.66
N SER A 93 1.83 0.40 2.73
CA SER A 93 3.09 0.76 3.37
C SER A 93 3.11 0.39 4.86
N LYS A 94 2.06 0.71 5.60
CA LYS A 94 1.96 0.41 7.04
C LYS A 94 1.88 -1.09 7.31
N ILE A 95 1.12 -1.84 6.53
CA ILE A 95 1.05 -3.31 6.63
C ILE A 95 2.42 -3.91 6.32
N ALA A 96 3.06 -3.49 5.23
CA ALA A 96 4.36 -4.02 4.83
C ALA A 96 5.43 -3.77 5.90
N SER A 97 5.49 -2.55 6.46
CA SER A 97 6.41 -2.23 7.56
C SER A 97 6.12 -3.02 8.84
N ALA A 98 4.86 -3.27 9.16
CA ALA A 98 4.53 -4.06 10.34
C ALA A 98 4.86 -5.55 10.15
N LEU A 99 4.60 -6.10 8.97
CA LEU A 99 4.93 -7.50 8.66
C LEU A 99 6.43 -7.74 8.50
N SER A 100 7.24 -6.71 8.20
CA SER A 100 8.69 -6.88 8.08
C SER A 100 9.40 -7.23 9.39
N GLU A 101 8.71 -7.13 10.53
CA GLU A 101 9.22 -7.64 11.81
C GLU A 101 9.28 -9.17 11.84
N ASP A 102 8.35 -9.84 11.15
CA ASP A 102 8.17 -11.30 11.18
C ASP A 102 8.50 -11.99 9.83
N PHE A 103 8.42 -11.27 8.71
CA PHE A 103 8.55 -11.81 7.36
C PHE A 103 9.51 -11.01 6.49
N GLU A 104 10.20 -11.68 5.55
CA GLU A 104 10.86 -10.98 4.45
C GLU A 104 9.80 -10.35 3.53
N THR A 105 9.63 -9.03 3.65
CA THR A 105 8.49 -8.33 3.05
C THR A 105 8.95 -7.45 1.89
N GLU A 106 8.27 -7.59 0.74
CA GLU A 106 8.39 -6.66 -0.39
C GLU A 106 7.11 -5.83 -0.53
N LEU A 107 7.26 -4.52 -0.80
CA LEU A 107 6.16 -3.62 -1.10
C LEU A 107 6.20 -3.21 -2.57
N MET A 108 5.10 -3.45 -3.29
CA MET A 108 4.98 -3.08 -4.69
C MET A 108 3.78 -2.17 -4.91
N PHE A 109 4.05 -0.94 -5.35
CA PHE A 109 3.01 -0.04 -5.79
C PHE A 109 2.73 -0.24 -7.28
N CYS A 110 1.46 -0.52 -7.60
CA CYS A 110 0.98 -0.61 -8.98
C CYS A 110 0.51 0.75 -9.47
N PHE A 111 0.93 1.13 -10.68
CA PHE A 111 0.68 2.45 -11.26
C PHE A 111 0.36 2.35 -12.76
N GLU A 112 -0.11 3.44 -13.36
CA GLU A 112 -0.40 3.45 -14.81
C GLU A 112 0.88 3.54 -15.64
N GLN A 113 1.83 4.37 -15.21
CA GLN A 113 3.13 4.55 -15.86
C GLN A 113 4.09 3.40 -15.54
N SER A 114 5.13 3.24 -16.37
CA SER A 114 6.13 2.17 -16.22
C SER A 114 6.88 2.22 -14.88
N GLY A 115 7.08 3.41 -14.32
CA GLY A 115 7.76 3.68 -13.06
C GLY A 115 8.01 5.17 -12.91
N VAL A 116 9.12 5.53 -12.26
CA VAL A 116 9.63 6.91 -12.23
C VAL A 116 10.32 7.19 -13.56
N MET A 117 9.74 8.10 -14.33
CA MET A 117 10.26 8.53 -15.62
C MET A 117 11.06 9.81 -15.44
N ASN A 118 12.21 9.90 -16.09
CA ASN A 118 12.91 11.15 -16.32
C ASN A 118 12.95 11.35 -17.84
N GLU A 119 12.22 12.35 -18.31
CA GLU A 119 11.89 12.50 -19.74
C GLU A 119 11.24 11.19 -20.23
N ASP A 120 11.85 10.52 -21.20
CA ASP A 120 11.37 9.24 -21.76
C ASP A 120 12.15 8.02 -21.25
N LYS A 121 13.02 8.21 -20.25
CA LYS A 121 13.85 7.13 -19.68
C LYS A 121 13.32 6.69 -18.33
N LEU A 122 13.12 5.37 -18.22
CA LEU A 122 12.77 4.75 -16.95
C LEU A 122 14.00 4.76 -16.03
N ILE A 123 13.82 5.29 -14.82
CA ILE A 123 14.79 5.14 -13.74
C ILE A 123 14.53 3.77 -13.10
N THR A 124 15.43 2.81 -13.31
CA THR A 124 15.25 1.43 -12.80
C THR A 124 15.58 1.30 -11.32
N GLU A 125 16.49 2.15 -10.82
CA GLU A 125 16.90 2.20 -9.41
C GLU A 125 16.88 3.64 -8.93
N LEU A 126 16.25 3.87 -7.79
CA LEU A 126 16.07 5.20 -7.22
C LEU A 126 16.47 5.18 -5.74
N ASN A 127 17.60 5.83 -5.43
CA ASN A 127 18.01 6.06 -4.05
C ASN A 127 17.46 7.37 -3.51
N LEU A 128 17.58 7.58 -2.19
CA LEU A 128 17.00 8.74 -1.51
C LEU A 128 17.60 10.07 -1.99
N LEU A 129 18.89 10.09 -2.33
CA LEU A 129 19.57 11.29 -2.83
C LEU A 129 19.05 11.70 -4.21
N LEU A 130 18.97 10.75 -5.14
CA LEU A 130 18.44 10.97 -6.47
C LEU A 130 16.96 11.36 -6.39
N TYR A 131 16.18 10.70 -5.53
CA TYR A 131 14.77 11.08 -5.32
C TYR A 131 14.62 12.53 -4.86
N ARG A 132 15.41 12.97 -3.88
CA ARG A 132 15.38 14.37 -3.41
C ARG A 132 15.73 15.36 -4.52
N HIS A 133 16.71 15.02 -5.35
CA HIS A 133 17.06 15.82 -6.52
C HIS A 133 15.88 15.91 -7.51
N LEU A 134 15.31 14.78 -7.91
CA LEU A 134 14.19 14.72 -8.86
C LEU A 134 12.91 15.39 -8.34
N LYS A 135 12.70 15.35 -7.02
CA LYS A 135 11.62 16.10 -6.34
C LYS A 135 11.86 17.61 -6.43
N GLY A 136 13.10 18.06 -6.19
CA GLY A 136 13.47 19.47 -6.26
C GLY A 136 13.44 20.07 -7.67
N THR A 137 13.69 19.25 -8.70
CA THR A 137 13.62 19.67 -10.11
C THR A 137 12.23 19.55 -10.74
N GLY A 138 11.23 19.05 -9.98
CA GLY A 138 9.85 18.90 -10.46
C GLY A 138 9.64 17.73 -11.44
N ILE A 139 10.62 16.83 -11.59
CA ILE A 139 10.49 15.65 -12.46
C ILE A 139 9.50 14.65 -11.86
N VAL A 140 9.51 14.48 -10.53
CA VAL A 140 8.51 13.66 -9.84
C VAL A 140 7.22 14.46 -9.68
N THR A 141 6.14 13.98 -10.31
CA THR A 141 4.82 14.60 -10.24
C THR A 141 4.23 14.56 -8.82
N GLU A 142 3.39 15.54 -8.49
CA GLU A 142 2.78 15.66 -7.15
C GLU A 142 2.04 14.40 -6.70
N GLY A 143 1.42 13.65 -7.61
CA GLY A 143 0.74 12.39 -7.28
C GLY A 143 1.68 11.24 -6.91
N MET A 144 2.93 11.28 -7.37
CA MET A 144 3.93 10.22 -7.12
C MET A 144 4.75 10.48 -5.85
N ILE A 145 4.89 11.74 -5.44
CA ILE A 145 5.64 12.15 -4.24
C ILE A 145 5.16 11.39 -2.98
N PRO A 146 3.86 11.37 -2.61
CA PRO A 146 3.42 10.68 -1.40
C PRO A 146 3.74 9.18 -1.39
N LYS A 147 3.69 8.55 -2.56
CA LYS A 147 3.96 7.12 -2.75
C LYS A 147 5.45 6.80 -2.56
N LEU A 148 6.32 7.63 -3.13
CA LEU A 148 7.78 7.51 -2.95
C LEU A 148 8.19 7.82 -1.51
N ASP A 149 7.60 8.85 -0.89
CA ASP A 149 7.82 9.18 0.52
C ASP A 149 7.44 7.98 1.42
N LEU A 150 6.26 7.37 1.20
CA LEU A 150 5.84 6.14 1.89
C LEU A 150 6.75 4.94 1.60
N GLY A 151 7.26 4.84 0.37
CA GLY A 151 8.16 3.76 -0.04
C GLY A 151 9.53 3.82 0.65
N PHE A 152 10.15 5.00 0.69
CA PHE A 152 11.41 5.18 1.43
C PHE A 152 11.22 5.03 2.94
N ALA A 153 10.09 5.49 3.48
CA ALA A 153 9.75 5.23 4.88
C ALA A 153 9.61 3.72 5.15
N ALA A 154 8.96 2.97 4.24
CA ALA A 154 8.82 1.52 4.37
C ALA A 154 10.17 0.79 4.36
N LEU A 155 11.10 1.16 3.46
CA LEU A 155 12.47 0.63 3.46
C LEU A 155 13.18 0.87 4.80
N THR A 156 13.03 2.09 5.34
CA THR A 156 13.64 2.47 6.61
C THR A 156 13.08 1.65 7.78
N ASN A 157 11.82 1.24 7.68
CA ASN A 157 11.11 0.43 8.68
C ASN A 157 11.26 -1.10 8.46
N GLY A 158 12.24 -1.54 7.67
CA GLY A 158 12.59 -2.96 7.56
C GLY A 158 12.02 -3.70 6.34
N VAL A 159 11.20 -3.04 5.50
CA VAL A 159 10.76 -3.64 4.24
C VAL A 159 11.98 -3.90 3.35
N LYS A 160 12.14 -5.14 2.88
CA LYS A 160 13.34 -5.60 2.17
C LYS A 160 13.52 -4.89 0.83
N LYS A 161 12.41 -4.65 0.13
CA LYS A 161 12.39 -4.08 -1.20
C LYS A 161 11.11 -3.30 -1.43
N VAL A 162 11.25 -2.13 -2.03
CA VAL A 162 10.10 -1.34 -2.48
C VAL A 162 10.22 -1.08 -3.97
N SER A 163 9.13 -1.22 -4.72
CA SER A 163 9.13 -0.89 -6.15
C SER A 163 7.83 -0.24 -6.61
N VAL A 164 7.94 0.58 -7.66
CA VAL A 164 6.82 1.20 -8.35
C VAL A 164 6.80 0.66 -9.78
N ARG A 165 5.71 0.03 -10.19
CA ARG A 165 5.59 -0.66 -11.49
C ARG A 165 4.27 -0.38 -12.17
N SER A 166 4.25 -0.50 -13.49
CA SER A 166 2.98 -0.49 -14.23
C SER A 166 2.15 -1.72 -13.87
N PHE A 167 0.83 -1.54 -13.65
CA PHE A 167 -0.09 -2.67 -13.45
C PHE A 167 -0.11 -3.64 -14.64
N LYS A 168 0.28 -3.18 -15.84
CA LYS A 168 0.39 -4.01 -17.05
C LYS A 168 1.62 -4.92 -17.04
N GLU A 169 2.63 -4.58 -16.25
CA GLU A 169 3.94 -5.24 -16.28
C GLU A 169 4.38 -5.74 -14.90
N VAL A 170 3.46 -5.77 -13.94
CA VAL A 170 3.69 -6.14 -12.54
C VAL A 170 4.34 -7.53 -12.38
N TYR A 171 4.01 -8.45 -13.28
CA TYR A 171 4.50 -9.83 -13.31
C TYR A 171 5.85 -9.99 -14.02
N LYS A 172 6.36 -8.95 -14.71
CA LYS A 172 7.64 -9.03 -15.42
C LYS A 172 8.80 -8.81 -14.44
N PRO A 173 9.81 -9.70 -14.40
CA PRO A 173 11.02 -9.42 -13.64
C PRO A 173 11.75 -8.20 -14.23
N LYS A 174 12.22 -7.29 -13.36
CA LYS A 174 12.93 -6.04 -13.72
C LYS A 174 12.09 -4.95 -14.42
N SER A 175 10.77 -4.97 -14.27
CA SER A 175 9.94 -3.82 -14.68
C SER A 175 9.88 -2.75 -13.59
N GLY A 176 9.79 -1.49 -14.01
CA GLY A 176 9.61 -0.32 -13.16
C GLY A 176 10.83 0.13 -12.36
N THR A 177 10.57 0.89 -11.31
CA THR A 177 11.58 1.54 -10.47
C THR A 177 11.67 0.83 -9.13
N THR A 178 12.86 0.38 -8.76
CA THR A 178 13.15 -0.17 -7.43
C THR A 178 13.74 0.94 -6.56
N LEU A 179 13.21 1.11 -5.35
CA LEU A 179 13.78 1.98 -4.36
C LEU A 179 14.91 1.25 -3.64
N VAL A 180 16.05 1.92 -3.50
CA VAL A 180 17.23 1.40 -2.83
C VAL A 180 17.68 2.37 -1.73
N SER A 181 18.24 1.84 -0.65
CA SER A 181 18.79 2.62 0.47
C SER A 181 19.96 3.49 0.03
#